data_AF-A0A1M5M6E7-F1
#
_entry.id   AF-A0A1M5M6E7-F1
#
_cell.length_a   1.000
_cell.length_b   1.000
_cell.length_c   1.000
_cell.angle_alpha   90.00
_cell.angle_beta   90.00
_cell.angle_gamma   90.00
#
_symmetry.space_group_name_H-M   'P 1'
#
loop_
_entity.id
_entity.type
_entity.pdbx_description
1 polymer ?
#
loop_
_entity_poly.entity_id
_entity_poly.type
_entity_poly.pdbx_seq_one_letter_code
_entity_poly.pdbx_strand_id
1 'polypeptide(L)'
;MDLREKPGKVQNFLELMLRIRLIAVVVMVIVTVTVLAKSWDFLVGLPIAASEGLGMWLAGIDNVQGFWTSSQYLAVAALAGLVMFIVFGGARAGIASVVSAALLGGALMVMGGSEDLALPMYGILALFSLLLLLFAKLSVACVLFPFALAWLFLCAILTAIPWPAEEPMNLVWGVQSAFGFASAMAFAVVAGKHLGAGAPQNGAIVKAAKQLFVPVIVGALLLEAAITIDMLGKANVIYGILRYLLFVVWFFVFLVPVSSFAPWERLRAGSRRVEMKDKKKTSKK
;
A
#
# COMPACT_ATOMS: atom_id res chain seq x y z
N MET A 1 11.50 35.34 -0.22
CA MET A 1 12.16 34.04 -0.48
C MET A 1 12.35 33.39 0.88
N ASP A 2 11.45 32.50 1.28
CA ASP A 2 11.67 31.72 2.50
C ASP A 2 12.87 30.83 2.27
N LEU A 3 13.86 31.00 3.15
CA LEU A 3 15.04 30.16 3.29
C LEU A 3 14.55 28.71 3.28
N ARG A 4 14.82 27.99 2.18
CA ARG A 4 14.52 26.56 2.04
C ARG A 4 15.21 25.85 3.19
N GLU A 5 14.42 25.46 4.19
CA GLU A 5 14.81 24.50 5.20
C GLU A 5 15.46 23.32 4.46
N LYS A 6 16.69 22.95 4.86
CA LYS A 6 17.43 21.88 4.17
C LYS A 6 16.55 20.64 4.14
N PRO A 7 16.39 19.99 2.97
CA PRO A 7 15.53 18.82 2.88
C PRO A 7 16.05 17.76 3.86
N GLY A 8 15.17 17.33 4.76
CA GLY A 8 15.49 16.32 5.76
C GLY A 8 15.83 14.96 5.12
N LYS A 9 16.45 14.06 5.89
CA LYS A 9 16.93 12.75 5.39
C LYS A 9 15.85 11.94 4.67
N VAL A 10 14.64 11.86 5.23
CA VAL A 10 13.50 11.15 4.63
C VAL A 10 13.10 11.76 3.29
N GLN A 11 13.10 13.10 3.19
CA GLN A 11 12.77 13.78 1.94
C GLN A 11 13.82 13.50 0.86
N ASN A 12 15.11 13.56 1.19
CA ASN A 12 16.19 13.24 0.26
C ASN A 12 16.09 11.79 -0.25
N PHE A 13 15.78 10.85 0.65
CA PHE A 13 15.54 9.46 0.27
C PHE A 13 14.37 9.33 -0.72
N LEU A 14 13.21 9.92 -0.43
CA LEU A 14 12.03 9.84 -1.30
C LEU A 14 12.27 10.52 -2.66
N GLU A 15 12.98 11.65 -2.67
CA GLU A 15 13.38 12.31 -3.91
C GLU A 15 14.36 11.44 -4.73
N LEU A 16 15.29 10.75 -4.08
CA LEU A 16 16.18 9.80 -4.74
C LEU A 16 15.39 8.64 -5.35
N MET A 17 14.45 8.06 -4.61
CA MET A 17 13.59 6.98 -5.10
C MET A 17 12.79 7.42 -6.34
N LEU A 18 12.28 8.66 -6.36
CA LEU A 18 11.63 9.23 -7.54
C LEU A 18 12.56 9.49 -8.72
N ARG A 19 13.86 9.70 -8.49
CA ARG A 19 14.85 9.82 -9.58
C ARG A 19 15.13 8.46 -10.23
N ILE A 20 15.18 7.39 -9.44
CA ILE A 20 15.40 6.03 -9.93
C ILE A 20 14.10 5.29 -10.32
N ARG A 21 12.97 5.99 -10.40
CA ARG A 21 11.65 5.41 -10.69
C ARG A 21 11.60 4.52 -11.93
N LEU A 22 12.37 4.84 -12.97
CA LEU A 22 12.43 4.03 -14.19
C LEU A 22 13.10 2.68 -13.94
N ILE A 23 14.17 2.66 -13.15
CA ILE A 23 14.87 1.44 -12.74
C ILE A 23 13.90 0.56 -11.93
N ALA A 24 13.12 1.15 -11.02
CA ALA A 24 12.12 0.42 -10.25
C ALA A 24 11.06 -0.25 -11.15
N VAL A 25 10.55 0.46 -12.17
CA VAL A 25 9.63 -0.13 -13.17
C VAL A 25 10.29 -1.28 -13.93
N VAL A 26 11.51 -1.08 -14.43
CA VAL A 26 12.22 -2.10 -15.22
C VAL A 26 12.45 -3.37 -14.38
N VAL A 27 12.93 -3.23 -13.14
CA VAL A 27 13.10 -4.37 -12.23
C VAL A 27 11.76 -5.06 -11.96
N MET A 28 10.71 -4.29 -11.68
CA MET A 28 9.36 -4.82 -11.43
C MET A 28 8.85 -5.65 -12.60
N VAL A 29 8.98 -5.14 -13.83
CA VAL A 29 8.54 -5.83 -15.05
C VAL A 29 9.38 -7.06 -15.31
N ILE A 30 10.72 -6.97 -15.26
CA ILE A 30 11.61 -8.10 -15.54
C ILE A 30 11.33 -9.25 -14.57
N VAL A 31 11.25 -8.98 -13.26
CA VAL A 31 11.00 -10.01 -12.26
C VAL A 31 9.63 -10.65 -12.45
N THR A 32 8.58 -9.83 -12.60
CA THR A 32 7.20 -10.32 -12.76
C THR A 32 7.07 -11.17 -14.03
N VAL A 33 7.61 -10.71 -15.16
CA VAL A 33 7.58 -11.45 -16.44
C VAL A 33 8.41 -12.73 -16.36
N THR A 34 9.54 -12.71 -15.67
CA THR A 34 10.38 -13.92 -15.50
C THR A 34 9.66 -14.99 -14.69
N VAL A 35 8.94 -14.62 -13.62
CA VAL A 35 8.14 -15.57 -12.84
C VAL A 35 6.92 -16.03 -13.64
N LEU A 36 6.23 -15.12 -14.33
CA LEU A 36 5.12 -15.45 -15.23
C LEU A 36 5.52 -16.47 -16.30
N ALA A 37 6.71 -16.30 -16.89
CA ALA A 37 7.23 -17.21 -17.91
C ALA A 37 7.53 -18.62 -17.39
N LYS A 38 7.72 -18.78 -16.07
CA LYS A 38 7.93 -20.09 -15.44
C LYS A 38 6.61 -20.82 -15.21
N SER A 39 5.63 -20.17 -14.60
CA SER A 39 4.22 -20.62 -14.60
C SER A 39 3.32 -19.51 -14.06
N TRP A 40 2.11 -19.43 -14.59
CA TRP A 40 1.07 -18.54 -14.08
C TRP A 40 0.70 -18.88 -12.63
N ASP A 41 0.64 -20.16 -12.31
CA ASP A 41 0.26 -20.68 -10.99
C ASP A 41 1.21 -20.19 -9.89
N PHE A 42 2.49 -19.96 -10.21
CA PHE A 42 3.43 -19.34 -9.26
C PHE A 42 3.05 -17.91 -8.88
N LEU A 43 2.42 -17.14 -9.77
CA LEU A 43 2.00 -15.77 -9.46
C LEU A 43 0.65 -15.71 -8.74
N VAL A 44 -0.30 -16.58 -9.10
CA VAL A 44 -1.65 -16.56 -8.54
C VAL A 44 -1.85 -17.50 -7.35
N GLY A 45 -0.95 -18.44 -7.13
CA GLY A 45 -1.06 -19.44 -6.06
C GLY A 45 -1.14 -18.83 -4.67
N LEU A 46 -0.32 -17.81 -4.37
CA LEU A 46 -0.39 -17.09 -3.09
C LEU A 46 -1.78 -16.45 -2.86
N PRO A 47 -2.32 -15.64 -3.80
CA PRO A 47 -3.68 -15.10 -3.69
C PRO A 47 -4.79 -16.14 -3.53
N ILE A 48 -4.74 -17.20 -4.33
CA ILE A 48 -5.76 -18.26 -4.32
C ILE A 48 -5.72 -18.97 -2.97
N ALA A 49 -4.55 -19.39 -2.53
CA ALA A 49 -4.39 -20.08 -1.26
C ALA A 49 -4.66 -19.14 -0.06
N ALA A 50 -4.42 -17.83 -0.20
CA ALA A 50 -4.80 -16.84 0.81
C ALA A 50 -6.32 -16.73 0.94
N SER A 51 -7.03 -16.75 -0.20
CA SER A 51 -8.49 -16.70 -0.24
C SER A 51 -9.12 -17.95 0.38
N GLU A 52 -8.60 -19.14 0.08
CA GLU A 52 -9.03 -20.39 0.68
C GLU A 52 -8.71 -20.40 2.19
N GLY A 53 -7.48 -20.06 2.56
CA GLY A 53 -7.05 -20.00 3.96
C GLY A 53 -7.88 -19.04 4.79
N LEU A 54 -8.30 -17.90 4.23
CA LEU A 54 -9.19 -16.95 4.90
C LEU A 54 -10.58 -17.57 5.17
N GLY A 55 -11.13 -18.29 4.18
CA GLY A 55 -12.39 -19.01 4.33
C GLY A 55 -12.32 -20.10 5.40
N MET A 56 -11.25 -20.89 5.40
CA MET A 56 -11.01 -21.93 6.42
C MET A 56 -10.85 -21.33 7.82
N TRP A 57 -10.10 -20.24 7.95
CA TRP A 57 -9.91 -19.55 9.23
C TRP A 57 -11.25 -19.05 9.78
N LEU A 58 -12.08 -18.41 8.94
CA LEU A 58 -13.41 -17.94 9.36
C LEU A 58 -14.38 -19.08 9.68
N ALA A 59 -14.33 -20.18 8.94
CA ALA A 59 -15.17 -21.35 9.21
C ALA A 59 -14.83 -22.03 10.55
N GLY A 60 -13.59 -21.92 11.02
CA GLY A 60 -13.15 -22.44 12.32
C GLY A 60 -13.52 -21.56 13.52
N ILE A 61 -14.24 -20.44 13.32
CA ILE A 61 -14.60 -19.50 14.36
C ILE A 61 -16.06 -19.71 14.77
N ASP A 62 -16.27 -20.37 15.90
CA ASP A 62 -17.61 -20.74 16.40
C ASP A 62 -18.35 -19.59 17.09
N ASN A 63 -17.62 -18.57 17.59
CA ASN A 63 -18.20 -17.44 18.30
C ASN A 63 -17.25 -16.22 18.33
N VAL A 64 -17.74 -15.08 18.84
CA VAL A 64 -16.99 -13.82 18.95
C VAL A 64 -15.73 -13.95 19.81
N GLN A 65 -15.76 -14.80 20.84
CA GLN A 65 -14.60 -15.03 21.68
C GLN A 65 -13.50 -15.79 20.92
N GLY A 66 -13.86 -16.81 20.14
CA GLY A 66 -12.96 -17.53 19.25
C GLY A 66 -12.35 -16.60 18.19
N PHE A 67 -13.15 -15.70 17.63
CA PHE A 67 -12.66 -14.66 16.71
C PHE A 67 -11.59 -13.82 17.40
N TRP A 68 -11.92 -13.24 18.56
CA TRP A 68 -11.00 -12.37 19.31
C TRP A 68 -9.70 -13.08 19.67
N THR A 69 -9.77 -14.29 20.24
CA THR A 69 -8.58 -15.05 20.63
C THR A 69 -7.67 -15.38 19.45
N SER A 70 -8.24 -15.60 18.26
CA SER A 70 -7.48 -15.93 17.05
C SER A 70 -6.86 -14.73 16.32
N SER A 71 -7.29 -13.49 16.60
CA SER A 71 -6.85 -12.29 15.87
C SER A 71 -6.55 -11.07 16.75
N GLN A 72 -6.35 -11.26 18.05
CA GLN A 72 -6.24 -10.14 19.00
C GLN A 72 -5.09 -9.19 18.66
N TYR A 73 -3.90 -9.71 18.30
CA TYR A 73 -2.75 -8.86 18.02
C TYR A 73 -2.88 -8.20 16.64
N LEU A 74 -3.47 -8.89 15.67
CA LEU A 74 -3.83 -8.33 14.36
C LEU A 74 -4.86 -7.22 14.49
N ALA A 75 -5.88 -7.39 15.34
CA ALA A 75 -6.88 -6.36 15.62
C ALA A 75 -6.25 -5.12 16.27
N VAL A 76 -5.37 -5.32 17.26
CA VAL A 76 -4.63 -4.23 17.90
C VAL A 76 -3.71 -3.51 16.91
N ALA A 77 -2.99 -4.27 16.06
CA ALA A 77 -2.13 -3.70 15.02
C ALA A 77 -2.93 -2.90 13.97
N ALA A 78 -4.09 -3.41 13.55
CA ALA A 78 -4.99 -2.72 12.63
C ALA A 78 -5.54 -1.42 13.22
N LEU A 79 -5.96 -1.43 14.49
CA LEU A 79 -6.42 -0.22 15.20
C LEU A 79 -5.30 0.80 15.35
N ALA A 80 -4.09 0.38 15.77
CA ALA A 80 -2.94 1.25 15.86
C ALA A 80 -2.57 1.86 14.49
N GLY A 81 -2.59 1.04 13.43
CA GLY A 81 -2.40 1.49 12.06
C GLY A 81 -3.43 2.54 11.62
N LEU A 82 -4.71 2.31 11.92
CA LEU A 82 -5.79 3.26 11.65
C LEU A 82 -5.56 4.60 12.35
N VAL A 83 -5.25 4.57 13.65
CA VAL A 83 -4.95 5.79 14.42
C VAL A 83 -3.77 6.54 13.79
N MET A 84 -2.70 5.85 13.41
CA MET A 84 -1.57 6.49 12.72
C MET A 84 -1.97 7.09 11.36
N PHE A 85 -2.78 6.40 10.54
CA PHE A 85 -3.26 6.97 9.28
C PHE A 85 -4.13 8.21 9.50
N ILE A 86 -4.94 8.25 10.57
CA ILE A 86 -5.74 9.44 10.91
C ILE A 86 -4.86 10.57 11.42
N VAL A 87 -3.95 10.31 12.36
CA VAL A 87 -3.08 11.33 12.98
C VAL A 87 -2.17 11.95 11.94
N PHE A 88 -1.52 11.12 11.13
CA PHE A 88 -0.56 11.59 10.15
C PHE A 88 -1.22 11.97 8.83
N GLY A 89 -2.15 11.20 8.27
CA GLY A 89 -2.78 11.44 6.96
C GLY A 89 -4.11 12.21 7.00
N GLY A 90 -4.71 12.38 8.18
CA GLY A 90 -6.04 12.95 8.36
C GLY A 90 -7.17 11.92 8.21
N ALA A 91 -8.39 12.31 8.61
CA ALA A 91 -9.56 11.41 8.63
C ALA A 91 -9.84 10.71 7.29
N ARG A 92 -9.66 11.41 6.16
CA ARG A 92 -9.87 10.81 4.82
C ARG A 92 -8.88 9.69 4.51
N ALA A 93 -7.64 9.78 5.00
CA ALA A 93 -6.65 8.71 4.84
C ALA A 93 -7.05 7.49 5.69
N GLY A 94 -7.52 7.71 6.92
CA GLY A 94 -8.04 6.64 7.79
C GLY A 94 -9.26 5.93 7.19
N ILE A 95 -10.23 6.68 6.67
CA ILE A 95 -11.41 6.10 6.00
C ILE A 95 -10.97 5.30 4.77
N ALA A 96 -10.09 5.87 3.93
CA ALA A 96 -9.57 5.18 2.76
C ALA A 96 -8.86 3.88 3.14
N SER A 97 -8.03 3.87 4.19
CA SER A 97 -7.36 2.65 4.65
C SER A 97 -8.35 1.55 5.08
N VAL A 98 -9.40 1.90 5.85
CA VAL A 98 -10.38 0.93 6.34
C VAL A 98 -11.20 0.36 5.19
N VAL A 99 -11.73 1.23 4.32
CA VAL A 99 -12.54 0.81 3.16
C VAL A 99 -11.71 -0.10 2.26
N SER A 100 -10.43 0.23 2.04
CA SER A 100 -9.56 -0.55 1.16
C SER A 100 -9.19 -1.91 1.76
N ALA A 101 -8.86 -1.97 3.05
CA ALA A 101 -8.62 -3.23 3.74
C ALA A 101 -9.86 -4.14 3.69
N ALA A 102 -11.05 -3.57 3.93
CA ALA A 102 -12.32 -4.30 3.86
C ALA A 102 -12.62 -4.79 2.43
N LEU A 103 -12.39 -3.96 1.41
CA LEU A 103 -12.58 -4.34 0.00
C LEU A 103 -11.64 -5.47 -0.40
N LEU A 104 -10.38 -5.46 0.03
CA LEU A 104 -9.46 -6.55 -0.28
C LEU A 104 -9.83 -7.83 0.45
N GLY A 105 -10.18 -7.75 1.74
CA GLY A 105 -10.68 -8.91 2.49
C GLY A 105 -11.93 -9.50 1.85
N GLY A 106 -12.87 -8.64 1.44
CA GLY A 106 -14.06 -9.04 0.69
C GLY A 106 -13.74 -9.68 -0.67
N ALA A 107 -12.76 -9.14 -1.41
CA ALA A 107 -12.32 -9.71 -2.67
C ALA A 107 -11.74 -11.13 -2.49
N LEU A 108 -10.94 -11.35 -1.45
CA LEU A 108 -10.43 -12.68 -1.11
C LEU A 108 -11.58 -13.63 -0.74
N MET A 109 -12.56 -13.18 0.05
CA MET A 109 -13.73 -14.01 0.36
C MET A 109 -14.54 -14.41 -0.87
N VAL A 110 -14.68 -13.51 -1.85
CA VAL A 110 -15.39 -13.80 -3.11
C VAL A 110 -14.60 -14.78 -3.98
N MET A 111 -13.26 -14.74 -3.96
CA MET A 111 -12.44 -15.70 -4.70
C MET A 111 -12.60 -17.13 -4.18
N GLY A 112 -12.66 -17.33 -2.87
CA GLY A 112 -12.93 -18.62 -2.25
C GLY A 112 -12.05 -19.78 -2.71
N GLY A 113 -10.80 -19.53 -3.11
CA GLY A 113 -9.88 -20.55 -3.64
C GLY A 113 -10.09 -20.93 -5.11
N SER A 114 -11.00 -20.27 -5.82
CA SER A 114 -11.30 -20.59 -7.22
C SER A 114 -10.23 -20.05 -8.16
N GLU A 115 -9.49 -20.95 -8.83
CA GLU A 115 -8.52 -20.59 -9.88
C GLU A 115 -9.18 -19.80 -11.02
N ASP A 116 -10.42 -20.17 -11.37
CA ASP A 116 -11.23 -19.49 -12.38
C ASP A 116 -11.49 -18.00 -12.07
N LEU A 117 -11.42 -17.60 -10.79
CA LEU A 117 -11.62 -16.22 -10.34
C LEU A 117 -10.32 -15.43 -10.18
N ALA A 118 -9.15 -16.09 -10.22
CA ALA A 118 -7.86 -15.43 -10.07
C ALA A 118 -7.56 -14.51 -11.27
N LEU A 119 -7.77 -15.00 -12.49
CA LEU A 119 -7.52 -14.24 -13.72
C LEU A 119 -8.52 -13.05 -13.85
N PRO A 120 -9.82 -13.23 -13.59
CA PRO A 120 -10.76 -12.12 -13.43
C PRO A 120 -10.36 -11.14 -12.33
N MET A 121 -9.88 -11.55 -11.16
CA MET A 121 -9.49 -10.61 -10.11
C MET A 121 -8.38 -9.67 -10.59
N TYR A 122 -7.29 -10.23 -11.12
CA TYR A 122 -6.16 -9.43 -11.62
C TYR A 122 -6.52 -8.63 -12.86
N GLY A 123 -7.20 -9.27 -13.82
CA GLY A 123 -7.60 -8.66 -15.09
C GLY A 123 -8.63 -7.55 -14.91
N ILE A 124 -9.67 -7.77 -14.10
CA ILE A 124 -10.69 -6.76 -13.79
C ILE A 124 -10.07 -5.64 -12.96
N LEU A 125 -9.22 -5.92 -11.97
CA LEU A 125 -8.54 -4.86 -11.21
C LEU A 125 -7.66 -4.01 -12.13
N ALA A 126 -6.87 -4.62 -13.02
CA ALA A 126 -6.03 -3.91 -13.97
C ALA A 126 -6.87 -3.12 -15.00
N LEU A 127 -7.91 -3.71 -15.58
CA LEU A 127 -8.78 -3.05 -16.55
C LEU A 127 -9.59 -1.93 -15.90
N PHE A 128 -10.20 -2.17 -14.74
CA PHE A 128 -10.93 -1.17 -13.98
C PHE A 128 -10.02 -0.04 -13.51
N SER A 129 -8.79 -0.35 -13.08
CA SER A 129 -7.81 0.68 -12.72
C SER A 129 -7.39 1.53 -13.92
N LEU A 130 -7.21 0.93 -15.11
CA LEU A 130 -6.96 1.67 -16.36
C LEU A 130 -8.13 2.57 -16.74
N LEU A 131 -9.36 2.04 -16.71
CA LEU A 131 -10.57 2.81 -16.99
C LEU A 131 -10.70 3.99 -16.02
N LEU A 132 -10.56 3.75 -14.71
CA LEU A 132 -10.59 4.81 -13.71
C LEU A 132 -9.46 5.82 -13.92
N LEU A 133 -8.26 5.39 -14.29
CA LEU A 133 -7.13 6.29 -14.55
C LEU A 133 -7.39 7.19 -15.78
N LEU A 134 -8.09 6.67 -16.79
CA LEU A 134 -8.43 7.41 -18.00
C LEU A 134 -9.61 8.37 -17.80
N PHE A 135 -10.64 7.95 -17.07
CA PHE A 135 -11.92 8.65 -16.99
C PHE A 135 -12.20 9.33 -15.65
N ALA A 136 -11.67 8.82 -14.54
CA ALA A 136 -11.95 9.38 -13.21
C ALA A 136 -10.91 10.44 -12.82
N LYS A 137 -11.39 11.63 -12.47
CA LYS A 137 -10.58 12.67 -11.81
C LYS A 137 -10.49 12.40 -10.30
N LEU A 138 -10.00 11.22 -9.93
CA LEU A 138 -9.84 10.78 -8.55
C LEU A 138 -8.38 10.43 -8.26
N SER A 139 -7.85 10.90 -7.13
CA SER A 139 -6.47 10.61 -6.73
C SER A 139 -6.23 9.12 -6.47
N VAL A 140 -7.26 8.42 -6.00
CA VAL A 140 -7.27 6.96 -5.80
C VAL A 140 -7.03 6.22 -7.12
N ALA A 141 -7.67 6.65 -8.20
CA ALA A 141 -7.51 6.02 -9.52
C ALA A 141 -6.06 6.07 -10.02
N CYS A 142 -5.32 7.14 -9.69
CA CYS A 142 -3.92 7.29 -10.07
C CYS A 142 -2.98 6.29 -9.37
N VAL A 143 -3.39 5.63 -8.29
CA VAL A 143 -2.55 4.64 -7.57
C VAL A 143 -2.97 3.21 -7.83
N LEU A 144 -4.22 2.97 -8.27
CA LEU A 144 -4.73 1.60 -8.48
C LEU A 144 -3.89 0.80 -9.49
N PHE A 145 -3.55 1.38 -10.63
CA PHE A 145 -2.74 0.67 -11.64
C PHE A 145 -1.28 0.44 -11.18
N PRO A 146 -0.56 1.45 -10.65
CA PRO A 146 0.73 1.24 -9.99
C PRO A 146 0.68 0.19 -8.88
N PHE A 147 -0.40 0.15 -8.10
CA PHE A 147 -0.62 -0.85 -7.06
C PHE A 147 -0.74 -2.24 -7.65
N ALA A 148 -1.57 -2.46 -8.67
CA ALA A 148 -1.73 -3.77 -9.30
C ALA A 148 -0.39 -4.33 -9.83
N LEU A 149 0.42 -3.48 -10.50
CA LEU A 149 1.75 -3.86 -10.98
C LEU A 149 2.72 -4.16 -9.82
N ALA A 150 2.78 -3.28 -8.82
CA ALA A 150 3.65 -3.48 -7.67
C ALA A 150 3.23 -4.73 -6.88
N TRP A 151 1.94 -5.03 -6.81
CA TRP A 151 1.38 -6.16 -6.08
C TRP A 151 1.72 -7.49 -6.75
N LEU A 152 1.64 -7.58 -8.09
CA LEU A 152 2.14 -8.75 -8.83
C LEU A 152 3.63 -8.99 -8.58
N PHE A 153 4.41 -7.91 -8.54
CA PHE A 153 5.82 -8.00 -8.21
C PHE A 153 6.09 -8.46 -6.77
N LEU A 154 5.23 -8.06 -5.81
CA LEU A 154 5.31 -8.58 -4.44
C LEU A 154 5.04 -10.10 -4.41
N CYS A 155 4.03 -10.59 -5.12
CA CYS A 155 3.79 -12.03 -5.27
C CYS A 155 5.02 -12.73 -5.88
N ALA A 156 5.61 -12.17 -6.93
CA ALA A 156 6.80 -12.72 -7.58
C ALA A 156 8.02 -12.81 -6.63
N ILE A 157 8.25 -11.79 -5.79
CA ILE A 157 9.33 -11.83 -4.79
C ILE A 157 9.05 -12.87 -3.72
N LEU A 158 7.84 -12.89 -3.18
CA LEU A 158 7.50 -13.77 -2.07
C LEU A 158 7.51 -15.23 -2.51
N THR A 159 7.11 -15.55 -3.73
CA THR A 159 7.20 -16.92 -4.28
C THR A 159 8.64 -17.35 -4.60
N ALA A 160 9.54 -16.41 -4.91
CA ALA A 160 10.92 -16.72 -5.24
C ALA A 160 11.80 -17.05 -4.01
N ILE A 161 11.36 -16.70 -2.79
CA ILE A 161 12.11 -16.94 -1.56
C ILE A 161 11.71 -18.30 -0.98
N PRO A 162 12.67 -19.18 -0.64
CA PRO A 162 12.38 -20.47 -0.02
C PRO A 162 12.00 -20.28 1.46
N TRP A 163 10.72 -20.06 1.72
CA TRP A 163 10.20 -19.95 3.07
C TRP A 163 10.15 -21.32 3.77
N PRO A 164 10.21 -21.36 5.11
CA PRO A 164 10.01 -22.60 5.86
C PRO A 164 8.63 -23.20 5.58
N ALA A 165 8.57 -24.52 5.42
CA ALA A 165 7.33 -25.25 5.13
C ALA A 165 6.25 -25.11 6.23
N GLU A 166 6.64 -24.72 7.45
CA GLU A 166 5.72 -24.51 8.58
C GLU A 166 5.03 -23.13 8.57
N GLU A 167 5.42 -22.20 7.68
CA GLU A 167 4.82 -20.86 7.67
C GLU A 167 3.58 -20.80 6.75
N PRO A 168 2.37 -20.41 7.25
CA PRO A 168 1.18 -20.14 6.44
C PRO A 168 1.33 -18.87 5.59
N MET A 169 2.30 -18.88 4.66
CA MET A 169 2.69 -17.75 3.80
C MET A 169 1.50 -17.14 3.03
N ASN A 170 0.49 -17.97 2.76
CA ASN A 170 -0.73 -17.58 2.07
C ASN A 170 -1.55 -16.55 2.89
N LEU A 171 -1.82 -16.85 4.17
CA LEU A 171 -2.55 -15.93 5.06
C LEU A 171 -1.73 -14.67 5.38
N VAL A 172 -0.42 -14.84 5.59
CA VAL A 172 0.53 -13.74 5.76
C VAL A 172 0.45 -12.77 4.58
N TRP A 173 0.47 -13.31 3.35
CA TRP A 173 0.33 -12.51 2.13
C TRP A 173 -1.01 -11.76 2.08
N GLY A 174 -2.11 -12.39 2.50
CA GLY A 174 -3.43 -11.76 2.53
C GLY A 174 -3.47 -10.54 3.45
N VAL A 175 -2.94 -10.69 4.66
CA VAL A 175 -2.84 -9.61 5.66
C VAL A 175 -1.91 -8.48 5.18
N GLN A 176 -0.73 -8.82 4.66
CA GLN A 176 0.20 -7.85 4.08
C GLN A 176 -0.41 -7.10 2.89
N SER A 177 -1.14 -7.81 2.03
CA SER A 177 -1.81 -7.21 0.88
C SER A 177 -2.91 -6.24 1.33
N ALA A 178 -3.68 -6.58 2.37
CA ALA A 178 -4.72 -5.70 2.92
C ALA A 178 -4.10 -4.42 3.49
N PHE A 179 -3.01 -4.54 4.23
CA PHE A 179 -2.28 -3.39 4.76
C PHE A 179 -1.58 -2.58 3.66
N GLY A 180 -1.03 -3.24 2.64
CA GLY A 180 -0.43 -2.61 1.47
C GLY A 180 -1.44 -1.79 0.67
N PHE A 181 -2.62 -2.35 0.43
CA PHE A 181 -3.70 -1.64 -0.27
C PHE A 181 -4.23 -0.46 0.56
N ALA A 182 -4.43 -0.67 1.87
CA ALA A 182 -4.79 0.40 2.79
C ALA A 182 -3.78 1.56 2.77
N SER A 183 -2.48 1.24 2.79
CA SER A 183 -1.39 2.22 2.73
C SER A 183 -1.36 2.96 1.39
N ALA A 184 -1.56 2.25 0.28
CA ALA A 184 -1.59 2.81 -1.06
C ALA A 184 -2.75 3.81 -1.24
N MET A 185 -3.92 3.49 -0.70
CA MET A 185 -5.11 4.31 -0.80
C MET A 185 -5.04 5.53 0.14
N ALA A 186 -4.51 5.37 1.34
CA ALA A 186 -4.15 6.50 2.21
C ALA A 186 -3.16 7.45 1.52
N PHE A 187 -2.12 6.90 0.89
CA PHE A 187 -1.15 7.67 0.09
C PHE A 187 -1.81 8.43 -1.05
N ALA A 188 -2.71 7.79 -1.80
CA ALA A 188 -3.42 8.41 -2.90
C ALA A 188 -4.27 9.61 -2.44
N VAL A 189 -4.97 9.48 -1.31
CA VAL A 189 -5.79 10.55 -0.74
C VAL A 189 -4.94 11.72 -0.26
N VAL A 190 -3.83 11.45 0.45
CA VAL A 190 -2.93 12.51 0.94
C VAL A 190 -2.22 13.22 -0.23
N ALA A 191 -1.77 12.48 -1.24
CA ALA A 191 -1.19 13.07 -2.45
C ALA A 191 -2.20 13.95 -3.20
N GLY A 192 -3.44 13.47 -3.35
CA GLY A 192 -4.55 14.23 -3.92
C GLY A 192 -4.82 15.54 -3.18
N LYS A 193 -4.77 15.53 -1.84
CA LYS A 193 -4.91 16.74 -1.02
C LYS A 193 -3.84 17.79 -1.35
N HIS A 194 -2.57 17.37 -1.49
CA HIS A 194 -1.48 18.30 -1.82
C HIS A 194 -1.55 18.82 -3.26
N LEU A 195 -1.99 17.99 -4.21
CA LEU A 195 -2.22 18.39 -5.60
C LEU A 195 -3.37 19.41 -5.71
N GLY A 196 -4.46 19.18 -4.98
CA GLY A 196 -5.58 20.12 -4.88
C GLY A 196 -5.18 21.47 -4.27
N ALA A 197 -4.16 21.48 -3.40
CA ALA A 197 -3.56 22.71 -2.87
C ALA A 197 -2.54 23.37 -3.83
N GLY A 198 -2.36 22.85 -5.05
CA GLY A 198 -1.52 23.43 -6.10
C GLY A 198 -0.04 23.02 -6.06
N ALA A 199 0.34 22.03 -5.24
CA ALA A 199 1.69 21.49 -5.25
C ALA A 199 2.03 20.83 -6.60
N PRO A 200 3.29 20.90 -7.07
CA PRO A 200 3.71 20.13 -8.24
C PRO A 200 3.61 18.63 -7.94
N GLN A 201 3.38 17.81 -8.97
CA GLN A 201 3.16 16.36 -8.86
C GLN A 201 4.19 15.65 -7.98
N ASN A 202 5.47 15.74 -8.34
CA ASN A 202 6.53 15.09 -7.55
C ASN A 202 6.59 15.64 -6.12
N GLY A 203 6.33 16.93 -5.94
CA GLY A 203 6.28 17.54 -4.60
C GLY A 203 5.10 17.03 -3.76
N ALA A 204 3.95 16.78 -4.37
CA ALA A 204 2.78 16.21 -3.69
C ALA A 204 3.02 14.75 -3.29
N ILE A 205 3.62 13.95 -4.18
CA ILE A 205 4.00 12.56 -3.93
C ILE A 205 5.02 12.47 -2.78
N VAL A 206 6.10 13.27 -2.82
CA VAL A 206 7.11 13.28 -1.75
C VAL A 206 6.50 13.72 -0.42
N LYS A 207 5.64 14.75 -0.41
CA LYS A 207 4.98 15.20 0.83
C LYS A 207 4.06 14.14 1.40
N ALA A 208 3.26 13.49 0.57
CA ALA A 208 2.38 12.41 0.99
C ALA A 208 3.16 11.21 1.53
N ALA A 209 4.20 10.75 0.82
CA ALA A 209 5.04 9.66 1.27
C ALA A 209 5.82 10.00 2.54
N LYS A 210 6.29 11.24 2.72
CA LYS A 210 6.93 11.71 3.95
C LYS A 210 5.95 11.71 5.13
N GLN A 211 4.72 12.18 4.90
CA GLN A 211 3.66 12.24 5.90
C GLN A 211 3.24 10.84 6.34
N LEU A 212 3.21 9.88 5.41
CA LEU A 212 2.87 8.48 5.69
C LEU A 212 4.07 7.59 6.02
N PHE A 213 5.29 8.16 6.09
CA PHE A 213 6.51 7.39 6.36
C PHE A 213 6.43 6.61 7.68
N VAL A 214 6.05 7.30 8.76
CA VAL A 214 5.90 6.71 10.09
C VAL A 214 4.73 5.71 10.15
N PRO A 215 3.50 6.07 9.72
CA PRO A 215 2.37 5.11 9.70
C PRO A 215 2.67 3.81 8.97
N VAL A 216 3.35 3.87 7.81
CA VAL A 216 3.63 2.68 7.01
C VAL A 216 4.72 1.83 7.65
N ILE A 217 5.81 2.44 8.13
CA ILE A 217 6.92 1.71 8.77
C ILE A 217 6.48 1.09 10.09
N VAL A 218 5.90 1.89 10.99
CA VAL A 218 5.47 1.40 12.29
C VAL A 218 4.29 0.44 12.14
N GLY A 219 3.36 0.74 11.22
CA GLY A 219 2.23 -0.15 10.94
C GLY A 219 2.67 -1.49 10.38
N ALA A 220 3.63 -1.53 9.44
CA ALA A 220 4.20 -2.78 8.93
C ALA A 220 4.93 -3.56 10.03
N LEU A 221 5.67 -2.87 10.91
CA LEU A 221 6.35 -3.52 12.03
C LEU A 221 5.35 -4.17 13.00
N LEU A 222 4.29 -3.44 13.37
CA LEU A 222 3.23 -3.95 14.22
C LEU A 222 2.48 -5.11 13.56
N LEU A 223 2.26 -5.04 12.25
CA LEU A 223 1.64 -6.10 11.48
C LEU A 223 2.47 -7.38 11.50
N GLU A 224 3.78 -7.28 11.23
CA GLU A 224 4.66 -8.46 11.26
C GLU A 224 4.80 -9.04 12.65
N ALA A 225 4.85 -8.20 13.69
CA ALA A 225 4.82 -8.66 15.07
C ALA A 225 3.51 -9.41 15.38
N ALA A 226 2.37 -8.88 14.95
CA ALA A 226 1.07 -9.52 15.12
C ALA A 226 0.97 -10.85 14.36
N ILE A 227 1.38 -10.89 13.08
CA ILE A 227 1.43 -12.12 12.27
C ILE A 227 2.27 -13.19 12.94
N THR A 228 3.43 -12.80 13.48
CA THR A 228 4.36 -13.75 14.13
C THR A 228 3.73 -14.41 15.36
N ILE A 229 2.86 -13.71 16.08
CA ILE A 229 2.21 -14.21 17.30
C ILE A 229 0.89 -14.93 16.99
N ASP A 230 0.01 -14.30 16.21
CA ASP A 230 -1.34 -14.83 15.92
C ASP A 230 -1.35 -15.97 14.90
N MET A 231 -0.45 -15.94 13.89
CA MET A 231 -0.52 -16.87 12.75
C MET A 231 0.57 -17.94 12.73
N LEU A 232 1.77 -17.65 13.26
CA LEU A 232 2.90 -18.57 13.15
C LEU A 232 3.08 -19.49 14.37
N GLY A 233 2.60 -19.10 15.55
CA GLY A 233 2.72 -19.87 16.81
C GLY A 233 4.16 -20.13 17.30
N LYS A 234 5.18 -19.95 16.44
CA LYS A 234 6.61 -19.98 16.72
C LYS A 234 7.26 -18.76 16.09
N ALA A 235 8.00 -18.00 16.88
CA ALA A 235 8.63 -16.77 16.41
C ALA A 235 9.85 -17.07 15.53
N ASN A 236 9.70 -17.06 14.20
CA ASN A 236 10.84 -16.92 13.31
C ASN A 236 11.14 -15.45 13.02
N VAL A 237 11.84 -14.82 13.97
CA VAL A 237 12.16 -13.39 13.96
C VAL A 237 12.92 -12.98 12.69
N ILE A 238 13.75 -13.87 12.14
CA ILE A 238 14.54 -13.59 10.94
C ILE A 238 13.62 -13.41 9.73
N TYR A 239 12.68 -14.32 9.50
CA TYR A 239 11.72 -14.20 8.40
C TYR A 239 10.71 -13.08 8.61
N GLY A 240 10.30 -12.81 9.86
CA GLY A 240 9.50 -11.62 10.18
C GLY A 240 10.21 -10.31 9.81
N ILE A 241 11.50 -10.18 10.14
CA ILE A 241 12.32 -9.02 9.75
C ILE A 241 12.45 -8.95 8.22
N LEU A 242 12.68 -10.08 7.55
CA LEU A 242 12.79 -10.11 6.10
C LEU A 242 11.49 -9.64 5.43
N ARG A 243 10.33 -10.14 5.89
CA ARG A 243 9.01 -9.72 5.41
C ARG A 243 8.75 -8.24 5.63
N TYR A 244 9.08 -7.73 6.82
CA TYR A 244 9.00 -6.31 7.13
C TYR A 244 9.84 -5.47 6.16
N LEU A 245 11.11 -5.85 5.94
CA LEU A 245 12.00 -5.14 5.03
C LEU A 245 11.51 -5.19 3.59
N LEU A 246 11.04 -6.36 3.14
CA LEU A 246 10.46 -6.53 1.80
C LEU A 246 9.24 -5.63 1.62
N PHE A 247 8.35 -5.55 2.61
CA PHE A 247 7.17 -4.68 2.55
C PHE A 247 7.55 -3.19 2.49
N VAL A 248 8.49 -2.75 3.33
CA VAL A 248 8.96 -1.35 3.34
C VAL A 248 9.64 -0.98 2.02
N VAL A 249 10.50 -1.87 1.51
CA VAL A 249 11.16 -1.69 0.20
C VAL A 249 10.10 -1.67 -0.90
N TRP A 250 9.18 -2.62 -0.93
CA TRP A 250 8.07 -2.67 -1.87
C TRP A 250 7.28 -1.35 -1.89
N PHE A 251 6.92 -0.81 -0.73
CA PHE A 251 6.14 0.41 -0.66
C PHE A 251 6.92 1.66 -1.10
N PHE A 252 8.11 1.90 -0.53
CA PHE A 252 8.84 3.17 -0.75
C PHE A 252 9.76 3.18 -1.97
N VAL A 253 10.27 2.02 -2.39
CA VAL A 253 11.20 1.90 -3.53
C VAL A 253 10.47 1.57 -4.81
N PHE A 254 9.35 0.84 -4.74
CA PHE A 254 8.60 0.42 -5.92
C PHE A 254 7.27 1.16 -6.06
N LEU A 255 6.33 1.00 -5.13
CA LEU A 255 4.98 1.58 -5.29
C LEU A 255 4.98 3.11 -5.38
N VAL A 256 5.63 3.80 -4.43
CA VAL A 256 5.65 5.28 -4.40
C VAL A 256 6.29 5.88 -5.66
N PRO A 257 7.47 5.42 -6.13
CA PRO A 257 8.06 5.96 -7.35
C PRO A 257 7.26 5.63 -8.60
N VAL A 258 6.74 4.41 -8.74
CA VAL A 258 5.94 4.00 -9.91
C VAL A 258 4.64 4.79 -9.97
N SER A 259 4.06 5.13 -8.82
CA SER A 259 2.88 5.99 -8.77
C SER A 259 3.10 7.33 -9.47
N SER A 260 4.33 7.85 -9.54
CA SER A 260 4.61 9.11 -10.24
C SER A 260 4.42 9.09 -11.76
N PHE A 261 4.26 7.92 -12.38
CA PHE A 261 3.94 7.82 -13.81
C PHE A 261 2.45 8.00 -14.12
N ALA A 262 1.58 7.98 -13.10
CA ALA A 262 0.16 8.21 -13.29
C ALA A 262 -0.14 9.70 -13.63
N PRO A 263 -1.26 10.00 -14.31
CA PRO A 263 -1.59 11.35 -14.78
C PRO A 263 -2.12 12.27 -13.67
N TRP A 264 -1.34 12.46 -12.61
CA TRP A 264 -1.67 13.31 -11.45
C TRP A 264 -1.91 14.77 -11.81
N GLU A 265 -1.35 15.24 -12.92
CA GLU A 265 -1.50 16.63 -13.39
C GLU A 265 -2.97 17.02 -13.60
N ARG A 266 -3.82 16.05 -13.96
CA ARG A 266 -5.28 16.23 -14.14
C ARG A 266 -6.00 16.64 -12.84
N LEU A 267 -5.38 16.36 -11.69
CA LEU A 267 -5.92 16.64 -10.36
C LEU A 267 -5.42 17.96 -9.77
N ARG A 268 -4.49 18.63 -10.45
CA ARG A 268 -3.92 19.89 -9.98
C ARG A 268 -4.95 21.01 -10.14
N ALA A 269 -5.13 21.81 -9.09
CA ALA A 269 -5.96 23.01 -9.20
C ALA A 269 -5.36 23.96 -10.26
N GLY A 270 -6.14 24.28 -11.29
CA GLY A 270 -5.74 25.17 -12.40
C GLY A 270 -5.42 26.61 -11.96
N SER A 271 -5.84 27.00 -10.75
CA SER A 271 -5.45 28.27 -10.14
C SER A 271 -4.33 28.05 -9.12
N ARG A 272 -3.13 28.56 -9.38
CA ARG A 272 -2.24 28.98 -8.28
C ARG A 272 -3.00 30.07 -7.52
N ARG A 273 -3.77 29.72 -6.49
CA ARG A 273 -4.20 30.71 -5.49
C ARG A 273 -2.95 31.13 -4.76
N VAL A 274 -2.34 32.21 -5.24
CA VAL A 274 -1.36 32.96 -4.46
C VAL A 274 -2.18 33.54 -3.32
N GLU A 275 -2.17 32.88 -2.15
CA GLU A 275 -2.61 33.52 -0.92
C GLU A 275 -1.62 34.67 -0.66
N MET A 276 -1.94 35.85 -1.20
CA MET A 276 -1.35 37.10 -0.74
C MET A 276 -1.84 37.27 0.70
N LYS A 277 -1.07 36.74 1.66
CA LYS A 277 -1.17 37.18 3.04
C LYS A 277 -0.75 38.64 3.04
N ASP A 278 -1.72 39.53 2.85
CA ASP A 278 -1.53 40.96 3.02
C ASP A 278 -1.02 41.19 4.44
N LYS A 279 0.31 41.33 4.55
CA LYS A 279 0.94 41.95 5.71
C LYS A 279 0.41 43.37 5.73
N LYS A 280 -0.66 43.61 6.49
CA LYS A 280 -1.07 44.96 6.91
C LYS A 280 0.14 45.61 7.56
N LYS A 281 0.87 46.42 6.80
CA LYS A 281 1.77 47.44 7.34
C LYS A 281 0.86 48.46 8.02
N THR A 282 0.76 48.36 9.34
CA THR A 282 0.36 49.50 10.17
C THR A 282 1.41 50.60 10.01
N SER A 283 1.16 51.49 9.05
CA SER A 283 1.66 52.86 9.10
C SER A 283 0.95 53.53 10.28
N LYS A 284 1.68 53.74 11.37
CA LYS A 284 1.31 54.77 12.35
C LYS A 284 2.22 55.96 12.08
N LYS A 285 1.59 57.06 11.70
CA LYS A 285 2.12 58.42 11.83
C LYS A 285 2.24 58.77 13.32
#